data_AF-A0A502EKX4-F1
#
_entry.id   AF-A0A502EKX4-F1
#
_cell.length_a   1.000
_cell.length_b   1.000
_cell.length_c   1.000
_cell.angle_alpha   90.00
_cell.angle_beta   90.00
_cell.angle_gamma   90.00
#
_symmetry.space_group_name_H-M   'P 1'
#
loop_
_entity.id
_entity.type
_entity.pdbx_description
1 polymer ?
#
loop_
_entity_poly.entity_id
_entity_poly.type
_entity_poly.pdbx_seq_one_letter_code
_entity_poly.pdbx_strand_id
1 'polypeptide(L)'
;MLQKSLVIAFLCFCLQAQSQSSIEDEETVDNSISTQLYTKCFENLNHGAEILEKYPQWKDTKLCSLMYCMMLLGFQEKEAQLIGEDRLIGIATQLYREGNPVILIMGMESSLEAKKRNQNLEDDDHIVYISYGECTNPLFLNKAAEIVNKQTMSLINQNKSN
;
A
#
# COMPACT_ATOMS: atom_id res chain seq x y z
N MET A 1 -12.42 53.46 3.83
CA MET A 1 -11.51 52.69 2.94
C MET A 1 -10.41 51.98 3.71
N LEU A 2 -9.84 52.59 4.77
CA LEU A 2 -8.79 52.01 5.62
C LEU A 2 -9.11 50.62 6.23
N GLN A 3 -10.35 50.40 6.70
CA GLN A 3 -10.78 49.10 7.26
C GLN A 3 -10.77 47.98 6.22
N LYS A 4 -11.12 48.26 4.96
CA LYS A 4 -11.11 47.24 3.89
C LYS A 4 -9.66 46.88 3.52
N SER A 5 -8.75 47.85 3.54
CA SER A 5 -7.33 47.64 3.29
C SER A 5 -6.66 46.78 4.36
N LEU A 6 -7.04 46.94 5.64
CA LEU A 6 -6.53 46.12 6.76
C LEU A 6 -7.00 44.65 6.68
N VAL A 7 -8.25 44.41 6.29
CA VAL A 7 -8.78 43.05 6.11
C VAL A 7 -8.09 42.33 4.95
N ILE A 8 -7.82 43.03 3.84
CA ILE A 8 -7.09 42.47 2.70
C ILE A 8 -5.65 42.14 3.10
N ALA A 9 -4.98 43.01 3.86
CA ALA A 9 -3.64 42.75 4.36
C ALA A 9 -3.60 41.52 5.29
N PHE A 10 -4.59 41.38 6.18
CA PHE A 10 -4.69 40.22 7.07
C PHE A 10 -4.93 38.91 6.31
N LEU A 11 -5.81 38.91 5.30
CA LEU A 11 -6.04 37.76 4.43
C LEU A 11 -4.79 37.35 3.62
N CYS A 12 -3.98 38.32 3.16
CA CYS A 12 -2.72 38.03 2.48
C CYS A 12 -1.68 37.37 3.39
N PHE A 13 -1.68 37.64 4.70
CA PHE A 13 -0.80 36.96 5.66
C PHE A 13 -1.23 35.52 5.94
N CYS A 14 -2.54 35.22 5.93
CA CYS A 14 -3.04 33.85 6.09
C CYS A 14 -2.71 32.92 4.89
N LEU A 15 -2.34 33.48 3.74
CA LEU A 15 -1.95 32.71 2.55
C LEU A 15 -0.46 32.32 2.53
N GLN A 16 0.33 32.71 3.54
CA GLN A 16 1.74 32.30 3.68
C GLN A 16 1.91 30.97 4.42
N ALA A 17 0.95 30.04 4.30
CA ALA A 17 1.16 28.66 4.71
C ALA A 17 2.22 28.04 3.79
N GLN A 18 3.46 27.96 4.26
CA GLN A 18 4.51 27.23 3.56
C GLN A 18 4.19 25.73 3.65
N SER A 19 4.04 25.06 2.50
CA SER A 19 4.14 23.60 2.45
C SER A 19 5.56 23.18 2.83
N GLN A 20 5.71 21.91 3.24
CA GLN A 20 6.98 21.32 3.69
C GLN A 20 8.17 21.85 2.88
N SER A 21 9.18 22.35 3.61
CA SER A 21 10.43 22.82 3.02
C SER A 21 10.99 21.72 2.14
N SER A 22 11.23 22.02 0.87
CA SER A 22 12.04 21.20 -0.02
C SER A 22 13.47 21.23 0.50
N ILE A 23 13.76 20.46 1.55
CA ILE A 23 15.04 19.79 1.60
C ILE A 23 15.02 18.96 0.33
N GLU A 24 15.95 19.24 -0.58
CA GLU A 24 16.19 18.41 -1.75
C GLU A 24 16.33 16.98 -1.23
N ASP A 25 15.23 16.21 -1.33
CA ASP A 25 15.31 14.78 -1.27
C ASP A 25 16.18 14.42 -2.48
N GLU A 26 17.50 14.28 -2.25
CA GLU A 26 18.24 13.31 -3.05
C GLU A 26 17.34 12.09 -3.14
N GLU A 27 16.99 11.65 -4.36
CA GLU A 27 16.17 10.46 -4.61
C GLU A 27 16.86 9.27 -3.95
N THR A 28 16.68 9.15 -2.64
CA THR A 28 17.20 8.09 -1.83
C THR A 28 16.25 6.96 -2.10
N VAL A 29 16.66 6.06 -2.98
CA VAL A 29 15.92 4.85 -3.29
C VAL A 29 15.65 4.14 -1.96
N ASP A 30 14.39 4.12 -1.53
CA ASP A 30 14.00 3.47 -0.30
C ASP A 30 14.16 1.95 -0.46
N ASN A 31 15.21 1.42 0.17
CA ASN A 31 15.51 -0.01 0.16
C ASN A 31 14.93 -0.73 1.40
N SER A 32 13.96 -0.13 2.10
CA SER A 32 13.28 -0.77 3.23
C SER A 32 12.63 -2.09 2.83
N ILE A 33 12.52 -3.03 3.78
CA ILE A 33 11.79 -4.29 3.56
C ILE A 33 10.33 -4.03 3.12
N SER A 34 9.71 -2.97 3.65
CA SER A 34 8.38 -2.53 3.24
C SER A 34 8.34 -2.22 1.74
N THR A 35 9.25 -1.38 1.24
CA THR A 35 9.28 -1.00 -0.18
C THR A 35 9.65 -2.19 -1.07
N GLN A 36 10.58 -3.05 -0.64
CA GLN A 36 10.92 -4.27 -1.36
C GLN A 36 9.70 -5.20 -1.50
N LEU A 37 8.98 -5.49 -0.41
CA LEU A 37 7.81 -6.39 -0.47
C LEU A 37 6.61 -5.75 -1.18
N TYR A 38 6.41 -4.43 -1.05
CA TYR A 38 5.32 -3.72 -1.70
C TYR A 38 5.45 -3.72 -3.23
N THR A 39 6.69 -3.66 -3.73
CA THR A 39 7.00 -3.58 -5.16
C THR A 39 7.48 -4.90 -5.78
N LYS A 40 7.82 -5.91 -4.97
CA LYS A 40 8.25 -7.25 -5.41
C LYS A 40 7.25 -7.84 -6.40
N CYS A 41 7.77 -8.34 -7.52
CA CYS A 41 6.99 -9.05 -8.52
C CYS A 41 6.89 -10.54 -8.18
N PHE A 42 5.68 -11.03 -7.97
CA PHE A 42 5.35 -12.41 -7.65
C PHE A 42 4.89 -13.14 -8.92
N GLU A 43 5.84 -13.55 -9.77
CA GLU A 43 5.57 -14.14 -11.09
C GLU A 43 4.88 -15.51 -11.01
N ASN A 44 5.12 -16.28 -9.94
CA ASN A 44 4.65 -17.66 -9.78
C ASN A 44 3.30 -17.80 -9.05
N LEU A 45 2.48 -16.76 -9.05
CA LEU A 45 1.13 -16.84 -8.50
C LEU A 45 0.24 -17.62 -9.49
N ASN A 46 -0.10 -18.86 -9.10
CA ASN A 46 -0.81 -19.86 -9.93
C ASN A 46 -2.22 -19.49 -10.41
N HIS A 47 -2.73 -18.28 -10.14
CA HIS A 47 -4.08 -17.85 -10.54
C HIS A 47 -4.06 -16.47 -11.20
N GLY A 48 -4.86 -16.28 -12.26
CA GLY A 48 -5.07 -14.98 -12.93
C GLY A 48 -4.10 -14.65 -14.08
N ALA A 49 -3.28 -15.61 -14.54
CA ALA A 49 -2.42 -15.41 -15.72
C ALA A 49 -3.23 -15.44 -17.03
N GLU A 50 -4.25 -16.30 -17.08
CA GLU A 50 -5.23 -16.44 -18.17
C GLU A 50 -5.97 -15.15 -18.53
N ILE A 51 -6.02 -14.18 -17.61
CA ILE A 51 -6.67 -12.90 -17.84
C ILE A 51 -5.77 -11.88 -18.56
N LEU A 52 -4.44 -12.01 -18.42
CA LEU A 52 -3.47 -11.23 -19.20
C LEU A 52 -3.57 -11.61 -20.68
N GLU A 53 -4.01 -12.84 -20.97
CA GLU A 53 -4.29 -13.30 -22.33
C GLU A 53 -5.61 -12.69 -22.87
N LYS A 54 -6.62 -12.53 -22.00
CA LYS A 54 -7.92 -11.95 -22.35
C LYS A 54 -7.90 -10.43 -22.51
N TYR A 55 -6.97 -9.75 -21.83
CA TYR A 55 -6.83 -8.29 -21.88
C TYR A 55 -5.40 -7.89 -22.29
N PRO A 56 -5.10 -7.92 -23.60
CA PRO A 56 -3.77 -7.61 -24.13
C PRO A 56 -3.27 -6.22 -23.73
N GLN A 57 -4.18 -5.27 -23.47
CA GLN A 57 -3.83 -3.93 -22.98
C GLN A 57 -3.12 -3.94 -21.62
N TRP A 58 -3.16 -5.04 -20.88
CA TRP A 58 -2.50 -5.21 -19.59
C TRP A 58 -1.29 -6.14 -19.66
N LYS A 59 -0.95 -6.65 -20.85
CA LYS A 59 0.16 -7.57 -21.05
C LYS A 59 1.52 -6.96 -20.69
N ASP A 60 1.64 -5.65 -20.83
CA ASP A 60 2.85 -4.89 -20.47
C ASP A 60 2.80 -4.33 -19.03
N THR A 61 1.64 -4.40 -18.37
CA THR A 61 1.51 -4.00 -16.98
C THR A 61 1.99 -5.15 -16.09
N LYS A 62 3.00 -4.89 -15.26
CA LYS A 62 3.48 -5.86 -14.27
C LYS A 62 2.47 -6.02 -13.13
N LEU A 63 1.37 -6.73 -13.38
CA LEU A 63 0.31 -7.08 -12.42
C LEU A 63 0.76 -8.20 -11.46
N CYS A 64 1.93 -8.04 -10.87
CA CYS A 64 2.57 -9.07 -10.07
C CYS A 64 3.01 -8.56 -8.69
N SER A 65 2.90 -7.26 -8.39
CA SER A 65 3.23 -6.74 -7.05
C SER A 65 1.98 -6.40 -6.25
N LEU A 66 2.14 -6.29 -4.92
CA LEU A 66 1.08 -5.79 -4.03
C LEU A 66 0.54 -4.46 -4.57
N MET A 67 1.42 -3.49 -4.80
CA MET A 67 1.06 -2.16 -5.31
C MET A 67 0.19 -2.23 -6.58
N TYR A 68 0.60 -3.00 -7.60
CA TYR A 68 -0.15 -3.09 -8.85
C TYR A 68 -1.47 -3.84 -8.69
N CYS A 69 -1.51 -4.90 -7.88
CA CYS A 69 -2.73 -5.65 -7.62
C CYS A 69 -3.74 -4.82 -6.81
N MET A 70 -3.30 -3.96 -5.90
CA MET A 70 -4.17 -3.01 -5.20
C MET A 70 -4.83 -2.04 -6.18
N MET A 71 -4.09 -1.56 -7.19
CA MET A 71 -4.64 -0.64 -8.20
C MET A 71 -5.71 -1.27 -9.08
N LEU A 72 -5.68 -2.60 -9.29
CA LEU A 72 -6.73 -3.30 -10.06
C LEU A 72 -8.12 -3.15 -9.43
N LEU A 73 -8.21 -2.95 -8.11
CA LEU A 73 -9.49 -2.73 -7.43
C LEU A 73 -10.09 -1.34 -7.72
N GLY A 74 -9.31 -0.42 -8.29
CA GLY A 74 -9.76 0.92 -8.69
C GLY A 74 -10.46 0.96 -10.04
N PHE A 75 -10.41 -0.12 -10.81
CA PHE A 75 -11.03 -0.21 -12.14
C PHE A 75 -12.55 -0.37 -12.06
N GLN A 76 -13.27 0.06 -13.10
CA GLN A 76 -14.72 -0.09 -13.17
C GLN A 76 -15.13 -1.52 -13.53
N GLU A 77 -14.25 -2.21 -14.25
CA GLU A 77 -14.44 -3.57 -14.71
C GLU A 77 -14.39 -4.54 -13.53
N LYS A 78 -15.51 -5.20 -13.23
CA LYS A 78 -15.59 -6.21 -12.16
C LYS A 78 -14.56 -7.33 -12.30
N GLU A 79 -14.22 -7.69 -13.53
CA GLU A 79 -13.21 -8.68 -13.81
C GLU A 79 -11.82 -8.24 -13.31
N ALA A 80 -11.41 -6.99 -13.60
CA ALA A 80 -10.19 -6.38 -13.06
C ALA A 80 -10.14 -6.47 -11.53
N GLN A 81 -11.25 -6.12 -10.87
CA GLN A 81 -11.35 -6.17 -9.42
C GLN A 81 -11.16 -7.59 -8.89
N LEU A 82 -11.87 -8.58 -9.44
CA LEU A 82 -11.77 -9.98 -9.04
C LEU A 82 -10.33 -10.52 -9.17
N ILE A 83 -9.65 -10.20 -10.26
CA ILE A 83 -8.23 -10.55 -10.45
C ILE A 83 -7.37 -9.94 -9.36
N GLY A 84 -7.57 -8.65 -9.09
CA GLY A 84 -6.84 -7.96 -8.03
C GLY A 84 -7.06 -8.64 -6.68
N GLU A 85 -8.31 -8.98 -6.35
CA GLU A 85 -8.65 -9.69 -5.10
C GLU A 85 -7.93 -11.04 -5.00
N ASP A 86 -8.03 -11.88 -6.04
CA ASP A 86 -7.40 -13.21 -6.05
C ASP A 86 -5.88 -13.13 -5.99
N ARG A 87 -5.27 -12.18 -6.72
CA ARG A 87 -3.83 -11.92 -6.68
C ARG A 87 -3.39 -11.43 -5.30
N LEU A 88 -4.13 -10.52 -4.66
CA LEU A 88 -3.81 -10.03 -3.32
C LEU A 88 -3.84 -11.17 -2.29
N ILE A 89 -4.84 -12.06 -2.36
CA ILE A 89 -4.91 -13.27 -1.52
C ILE A 89 -3.70 -14.18 -1.78
N GLY A 90 -3.37 -14.41 -3.05
CA GLY A 90 -2.23 -15.22 -3.45
C GLY A 90 -0.90 -14.66 -2.94
N ILE A 91 -0.68 -13.35 -3.09
CA ILE A 91 0.53 -12.66 -2.61
C ILE A 91 0.62 -12.76 -1.09
N ALA A 92 -0.45 -12.44 -0.36
CA ALA A 92 -0.46 -12.54 1.10
C ALA A 92 -0.13 -13.97 1.58
N THR A 93 -0.66 -14.98 0.88
CA THR A 93 -0.37 -16.39 1.17
C THR A 93 1.09 -16.74 0.88
N GLN A 94 1.64 -16.28 -0.24
CA GLN A 94 3.04 -16.54 -0.58
C GLN A 94 4.00 -15.85 0.39
N LEU A 95 3.74 -14.59 0.72
CA LEU A 95 4.50 -13.83 1.71
C LEU A 95 4.54 -14.52 3.07
N TYR A 96 3.38 -15.00 3.55
CA TYR A 96 3.31 -15.81 4.77
C TYR A 96 4.16 -17.08 4.69
N ARG A 97 4.06 -17.84 3.59
CA ARG A 97 4.85 -19.07 3.39
C ARG A 97 6.36 -18.82 3.29
N GLU A 98 6.75 -17.65 2.79
CA GLU A 98 8.13 -17.19 2.72
C GLU A 98 8.64 -16.64 4.07
N GLY A 99 7.83 -16.66 5.13
CA GLY A 99 8.20 -16.16 6.46
C GLY A 99 8.16 -14.64 6.58
N ASN A 100 7.50 -13.95 5.65
CA ASN A 100 7.35 -12.50 5.65
C ASN A 100 5.87 -12.09 5.62
N PRO A 101 5.04 -12.48 6.60
CA PRO A 101 3.64 -12.05 6.64
C PRO A 101 3.54 -10.52 6.58
N VAL A 102 2.57 -10.00 5.82
CA VAL A 102 2.43 -8.54 5.63
C VAL A 102 1.11 -8.05 6.20
N ILE A 103 1.17 -6.93 6.92
CA ILE A 103 0.02 -6.14 7.35
C ILE A 103 0.13 -4.73 6.77
N LEU A 104 -0.90 -4.32 6.02
CA LEU A 104 -1.06 -3.00 5.43
C LEU A 104 -1.71 -2.07 6.46
N ILE A 105 -1.05 -0.94 6.77
CA ILE A 105 -1.52 0.08 7.71
C ILE A 105 -1.69 1.43 7.01
N MET A 106 -2.57 2.26 7.55
CA MET A 106 -2.78 3.63 7.08
C MET A 106 -3.00 4.59 8.26
N GLY A 107 -2.97 5.88 7.93
CA GLY A 107 -3.25 6.97 8.86
C GLY A 107 -2.02 7.80 9.15
N MET A 108 -2.24 8.87 9.91
CA MET A 108 -1.20 9.85 10.24
C MET A 108 -0.02 9.12 10.89
N GLU A 109 1.20 9.38 10.41
CA GLU A 109 2.43 8.71 10.86
C GLU A 109 2.52 7.20 10.56
N SER A 110 1.65 6.63 9.72
CA SER A 110 1.70 5.18 9.42
C SER A 110 3.03 4.74 8.80
N SER A 111 3.71 5.60 8.03
CA SER A 111 5.06 5.32 7.52
C SER A 111 6.08 5.21 8.64
N LEU A 112 6.04 6.15 9.59
CA LEU A 112 6.91 6.13 10.77
C LEU A 112 6.63 4.91 11.67
N GLU A 113 5.35 4.57 11.85
CA GLU A 113 4.94 3.38 12.61
C GLU A 113 5.39 2.09 11.93
N ALA A 114 5.23 1.97 10.61
CA ALA A 114 5.73 0.82 9.85
C ALA A 114 7.25 0.68 10.01
N LYS A 115 7.99 1.79 9.86
CA LYS A 115 9.44 1.81 10.04
C LYS A 115 9.83 1.35 11.44
N LYS A 116 9.15 1.85 12.47
CA LYS A 116 9.42 1.50 13.87
C LYS A 116 9.16 0.02 14.15
N ARG A 117 8.02 -0.53 13.70
CA ARG A 117 7.68 -1.94 13.92
C ARG A 117 8.63 -2.89 13.18
N ASN A 118 9.04 -2.52 11.97
CA ASN A 118 9.95 -3.34 11.17
C ASN A 118 11.41 -3.31 11.65
N GLN A 119 11.76 -2.54 12.69
CA GLN A 119 13.11 -2.57 13.27
C GLN A 119 13.41 -3.87 14.02
N ASN A 120 12.38 -4.55 14.55
CA ASN A 120 12.54 -5.83 15.23
C ASN A 120 11.46 -6.82 14.79
N LEU A 121 11.77 -7.63 13.78
CA LEU A 121 10.82 -8.61 13.22
C LEU A 121 10.68 -9.86 14.10
N GLU A 122 11.58 -10.09 15.05
CA GLU A 122 11.57 -11.31 15.88
C GLU A 122 10.47 -11.32 16.95
N ASP A 123 9.91 -10.16 17.30
CA ASP A 123 8.93 -10.05 18.39
C ASP A 123 7.46 -10.26 17.93
N ASP A 124 7.18 -10.12 16.63
CA ASP A 124 5.82 -10.03 16.06
C ASP A 124 5.54 -11.09 14.97
N ASP A 125 5.85 -12.37 15.19
CA ASP A 125 5.63 -13.45 14.21
C ASP A 125 6.24 -13.14 12.80
N HIS A 126 7.34 -12.36 12.75
CA HIS A 126 7.98 -11.86 11.53
C HIS A 126 7.08 -10.99 10.63
N ILE A 127 6.05 -10.36 11.21
CA ILE A 127 5.13 -9.48 10.47
C ILE A 127 5.86 -8.22 9.98
N VAL A 128 5.80 -7.99 8.67
CA VAL A 128 6.22 -6.76 8.02
C VAL A 128 5.04 -5.82 7.85
N TYR A 129 5.16 -4.64 8.45
CA TYR A 129 4.18 -3.57 8.32
C TYR A 129 4.49 -2.70 7.10
N ILE A 130 3.48 -2.40 6.30
CA ILE A 130 3.62 -1.52 5.12
C ILE A 130 2.59 -0.41 5.23
N SER A 131 3.05 0.84 5.24
CA SER A 131 2.14 1.97 5.08
C SER A 131 1.70 2.05 3.62
N TYR A 132 0.39 2.06 3.39
CA TYR A 132 -0.18 2.27 2.05
C TYR A 132 -0.77 3.68 1.87
N GLY A 133 -0.70 4.53 2.90
CA GLY A 133 -1.08 5.94 2.82
C GLY A 133 -1.32 6.60 4.18
N GLU A 134 -0.94 7.87 4.29
CA GLU A 134 -0.86 8.58 5.57
C GLU A 134 -2.12 9.39 5.95
N CYS A 135 -3.00 9.64 4.98
CA CYS A 135 -4.17 10.50 5.17
C CYS A 135 -5.45 9.78 4.76
N THR A 136 -6.26 10.40 3.90
CA THR A 136 -7.41 9.77 3.27
C THR A 136 -6.94 8.93 2.09
N ASN A 137 -7.37 7.67 2.07
CA ASN A 137 -7.06 6.76 0.98
C ASN A 137 -8.31 6.47 0.15
N PRO A 138 -8.17 6.33 -1.19
CA PRO A 138 -9.24 5.83 -2.03
C PRO A 138 -9.82 4.51 -1.51
N LEU A 139 -11.13 4.31 -1.70
CA LEU A 139 -11.84 3.12 -1.21
C LEU A 139 -11.21 1.81 -1.70
N PHE A 140 -10.66 1.79 -2.92
CA PHE A 140 -10.02 0.61 -3.47
C PHE A 140 -8.75 0.21 -2.71
N LEU A 141 -7.95 1.17 -2.22
CA LEU A 141 -6.76 0.87 -1.40
C LEU A 141 -7.17 0.30 -0.04
N ASN A 142 -8.21 0.85 0.57
CA ASN A 142 -8.73 0.33 1.84
C ASN A 142 -9.25 -1.10 1.69
N LYS A 143 -10.01 -1.38 0.62
CA LYS A 143 -10.47 -2.73 0.30
C LYS A 143 -9.31 -3.69 0.07
N ALA A 144 -8.28 -3.25 -0.64
CA ALA A 144 -7.09 -4.07 -0.89
C ALA A 144 -6.34 -4.39 0.41
N ALA A 145 -6.17 -3.40 1.30
CA ALA A 145 -5.60 -3.57 2.62
C ALA A 145 -6.40 -4.56 3.48
N GLU A 146 -7.73 -4.46 3.45
CA GLU A 146 -8.60 -5.40 4.16
C GLU A 146 -8.40 -6.85 3.69
N ILE A 147 -8.31 -7.08 2.37
CA ILE A 147 -8.10 -8.41 1.80
C ILE A 147 -6.77 -9.01 2.25
N VAL A 148 -5.68 -8.25 2.09
CA VAL A 148 -4.34 -8.69 2.49
C VAL A 148 -4.30 -8.98 3.98
N ASN A 149 -4.76 -8.04 4.82
CA ASN A 149 -4.73 -8.18 6.27
C ASN A 149 -5.57 -9.37 6.74
N LYS A 150 -6.78 -9.54 6.19
CA LYS A 150 -7.66 -10.66 6.53
C LYS A 150 -7.02 -12.00 6.17
N GLN A 151 -6.42 -12.12 5.00
CA GLN A 151 -5.75 -13.34 4.58
C GLN A 151 -4.53 -13.64 5.47
N THR A 152 -3.67 -12.65 5.70
CA THR A 152 -2.50 -12.79 6.59
C THR A 152 -2.92 -13.24 7.99
N MET A 153 -3.88 -12.56 8.61
CA MET A 153 -4.36 -12.91 9.96
C MET A 153 -5.02 -14.28 10.00
N SER A 154 -5.76 -14.67 8.96
CA SER A 154 -6.33 -16.02 8.86
C SER A 154 -5.24 -17.08 8.91
N LEU A 155 -4.14 -16.90 8.15
CA LEU A 155 -3.03 -17.86 8.11
C LEU A 155 -2.29 -17.93 9.44
N ILE A 156 -2.01 -16.78 10.07
CA ILE A 156 -1.39 -16.71 11.40
C ILE A 156 -2.23 -17.47 12.43
N ASN A 157 -3.54 -17.21 12.46
CA ASN A 157 -4.44 -17.83 13.44
C ASN A 157 -4.62 -19.34 13.21
N GLN A 158 -4.62 -19.80 11.95
CA GLN A 158 -4.65 -21.22 11.63
C GLN A 158 -3.39 -21.93 12.13
N ASN A 159 -2.22 -21.31 12.01
CA ASN A 159 -0.96 -21.90 12.48
C ASN A 159 -0.88 -21.97 14.02
N LYS A 160 -1.42 -20.98 14.73
CA LYS A 160 -1.50 -20.99 16.21
C LYS A 160 -2.46 -22.04 16.78
N SER A 161 -3.35 -22.56 15.95
CA SER A 161 -4.35 -23.57 16.35
C SER A 161 -3.89 -25.02 16.11
N ASN A 162 -2.74 -25.21 15.45
CA ASN A 162 -2.11 -26.51 15.19
C ASN A 162 -0.95 -26.76 16.16
#